data_AF-A0A7Z0RM06-F1
#
_entry.id   AF-A0A7Z0RM06-F1
#
_cell.length_a   1.000
_cell.length_b   1.000
_cell.length_c   1.000
_cell.angle_alpha   90.00
_cell.angle_beta   90.00
_cell.angle_gamma   90.00
#
_symmetry.space_group_name_H-M   'P 1'
#
loop_
_entity.id
_entity.type
_entity.pdbx_description
1 polymer ?
#
loop_
_entity_poly.entity_id
_entity_poly.type
_entity_poly.pdbx_seq_one_letter_code
_entity_poly.pdbx_strand_id
1 'polypeptide(L)'
;MSQDRFILSAFDLNLWCPVLENRFAVDDLEALQAIVDWDIDADPNFVGLYTIEPDELSAVNQRFDVGFDRDGLDLPEIEVCLEREPKGRSIRNVPYLVHTRFELPLMLEGRKKLARLTNPDPRQEAAFDRWVDKGVLHKEVLVEPVPESLRPYLMDPNHTGDREVYYALKGEEWRIPAMNLLWNAGVGWNEHFERLEGMLFGYENWQNDWWNAHWNEKSGGIGGIAFFCAVDAEELRWMELAGFKALPPFGRAEIQIHALDPDDETAMASFLAEDGNAVALARFKLSFDRQREMLEGNATGPWQIKREQIPELNRHLKRQVDIVLRRSET
;
A
#
# COMPACT_ATOMS: atom_id res chain seq x y z
N MET A 1 21.12 14.67 12.59
CA MET A 1 20.29 14.84 11.38
C MET A 1 19.91 13.44 10.92
N SER A 2 18.63 13.16 10.68
CA SER A 2 18.20 11.86 10.18
C SER A 2 18.76 11.70 8.77
N GLN A 3 19.62 10.71 8.54
CA GLN A 3 20.02 10.35 7.19
C GLN A 3 18.84 9.69 6.49
N ASP A 4 18.59 10.10 5.25
CA ASP A 4 17.63 9.40 4.40
C ASP A 4 18.29 8.17 3.78
N ARG A 5 17.50 7.12 3.57
CA ARG A 5 17.98 5.87 2.99
C ARG A 5 17.43 5.71 1.59
N PHE A 6 18.27 5.22 0.70
CA PHE A 6 17.95 4.99 -0.70
C PHE A 6 18.36 3.58 -1.10
N ILE A 7 17.71 3.06 -2.13
CA ILE A 7 17.95 1.73 -2.69
C ILE A 7 18.28 1.91 -4.17
N LEU A 8 19.47 1.46 -4.57
CA LEU A 8 19.81 1.21 -5.96
C LEU A 8 19.50 -0.24 -6.29
N SER A 9 18.83 -0.48 -7.40
CA SER A 9 18.42 -1.80 -7.85
C SER A 9 18.84 -2.01 -9.30
N ALA A 10 19.49 -3.14 -9.61
CA ALA A 10 19.67 -3.61 -10.97
C ALA A 10 18.48 -4.50 -11.29
N PHE A 11 17.72 -4.13 -12.31
CA PHE A 11 16.47 -4.74 -12.68
C PHE A 11 16.62 -5.48 -14.01
N ASP A 12 16.48 -6.81 -13.99
CA ASP A 12 16.54 -7.63 -15.20
C ASP A 12 15.22 -7.51 -15.95
N LEU A 13 15.26 -6.94 -17.17
CA LEU A 13 14.07 -6.74 -18.00
C LEU A 13 13.52 -8.06 -18.58
N ASN A 14 14.31 -9.14 -18.59
CA ASN A 14 13.86 -10.45 -19.06
C ASN A 14 13.05 -11.20 -18.02
N LEU A 15 13.48 -11.14 -16.76
CA LEU A 15 12.78 -11.74 -15.63
C LEU A 15 11.82 -10.76 -14.94
N TRP A 16 11.90 -9.49 -15.30
CA TRP A 16 11.12 -8.39 -14.74
C TRP A 16 11.22 -8.31 -13.22
N CYS A 17 12.43 -8.46 -12.67
CA CYS A 17 12.68 -8.43 -11.23
C CYS A 17 14.03 -7.80 -10.87
N PRO A 18 14.20 -7.25 -9.64
CA PRO A 18 15.50 -6.83 -9.18
C PRO A 18 16.40 -8.05 -8.91
N VAL A 19 17.64 -7.98 -9.39
CA VAL A 19 18.66 -9.06 -9.28
C VAL A 19 19.82 -8.67 -8.38
N LEU A 20 20.02 -7.37 -8.16
CA LEU A 20 20.97 -6.81 -7.20
C LEU A 20 20.34 -5.57 -6.58
N GLU A 21 20.44 -5.43 -5.26
CA GLU A 21 20.03 -4.21 -4.57
C GLU A 21 21.12 -3.79 -3.59
N ASN A 22 21.34 -2.49 -3.48
CA ASN A 22 22.22 -1.90 -2.47
C ASN A 22 21.53 -0.74 -1.78
N ARG A 23 21.59 -0.76 -0.44
CA ARG A 23 21.02 0.29 0.41
C ARG A 23 22.12 1.20 0.87
N PHE A 24 21.95 2.51 0.70
CA PHE A 24 22.92 3.50 1.12
C PHE A 24 22.24 4.69 1.81
N ALA A 25 23.02 5.38 2.63
CA ALA A 25 22.58 6.57 3.34
C ALA A 25 22.96 7.82 2.54
N VAL A 26 22.05 8.78 2.49
CA VAL A 26 22.24 10.08 1.85
C VAL A 26 22.17 11.14 2.93
N ASP A 27 23.28 11.83 3.14
CA ASP A 27 23.44 12.92 4.10
C ASP A 27 23.17 14.30 3.49
N ASP A 28 23.16 14.38 2.16
CA ASP A 28 23.01 15.58 1.36
C ASP A 28 22.09 15.28 0.18
N LEU A 29 20.80 15.58 0.37
CA LEU A 29 19.78 15.31 -0.63
C LEU A 29 19.95 16.20 -1.87
N GLU A 30 20.38 17.44 -1.70
CA GLU A 30 20.62 18.38 -2.81
C GLU A 30 21.73 17.86 -3.73
N ALA A 31 22.79 17.26 -3.17
CA ALA A 31 23.83 16.63 -3.98
C ALA A 31 23.33 15.42 -4.77
N LEU A 32 22.39 14.62 -4.22
CA LEU A 32 21.78 13.52 -4.97
C LEU A 32 20.88 14.07 -6.10
N GLN A 33 20.10 15.12 -5.81
CA GLN A 33 19.27 15.80 -6.81
C GLN A 33 20.09 16.36 -7.96
N ALA A 34 21.27 16.91 -7.68
CA ALA A 34 22.16 17.43 -8.71
C ALA A 34 22.77 16.35 -9.63
N ILE A 35 22.69 15.07 -9.24
CA ILE A 35 23.22 13.94 -10.03
C ILE A 35 22.14 13.29 -10.89
N VAL A 36 20.92 13.14 -10.39
CA VAL A 36 19.83 12.43 -11.08
C VAL A 36 19.08 13.41 -11.97
N ASP A 37 19.24 13.29 -13.29
CA ASP A 37 18.61 14.10 -14.35
C ASP A 37 17.16 13.65 -14.58
N TRP A 38 16.31 13.98 -13.61
CA TRP A 38 14.86 13.93 -13.74
C TRP A 38 14.29 15.33 -13.47
N ASP A 39 13.03 15.57 -13.85
CA ASP A 39 12.29 16.77 -13.44
C ASP A 39 11.99 16.70 -11.93
N ILE A 40 13.05 16.81 -11.13
CA ILE A 40 13.06 16.76 -9.66
C ILE A 40 12.30 17.95 -9.08
N ASP A 41 12.14 19.03 -9.85
CA ASP A 41 11.28 20.14 -9.47
C ASP A 41 9.82 19.67 -9.22
N ALA A 42 9.39 18.59 -9.90
CA ALA A 42 8.08 17.96 -9.68
C ALA A 42 8.05 16.93 -8.53
N ASP A 43 9.18 16.34 -8.14
CA ASP A 43 9.30 15.39 -7.01
C ASP A 43 10.62 15.56 -6.23
N PRO A 44 10.75 16.64 -5.43
CA PRO A 44 11.99 16.92 -4.69
C PRO A 44 12.26 15.91 -3.57
N ASN A 45 11.28 15.06 -3.25
CA ASN A 45 11.36 14.12 -2.13
C ASN A 45 11.68 12.69 -2.55
N PHE A 46 11.90 12.42 -3.84
CA PHE A 46 12.13 11.09 -4.37
C PHE A 46 11.03 10.09 -3.96
N VAL A 47 9.77 10.47 -4.11
CA VAL A 47 8.63 9.57 -3.86
C VAL A 47 8.53 8.51 -4.96
N GLY A 48 8.97 8.85 -6.18
CA GLY A 48 8.97 7.97 -7.34
C GLY A 48 10.09 6.91 -7.39
N LEU A 49 10.09 6.19 -8.51
CA LEU A 49 11.16 5.30 -8.94
C LEU A 49 11.86 5.95 -10.15
N TYR A 50 13.19 6.02 -10.11
CA TYR A 50 13.98 6.75 -11.10
C TYR A 50 14.88 5.78 -11.84
N THR A 51 14.81 5.77 -13.17
CA THR A 51 15.82 5.09 -13.99
C THR A 51 17.11 5.90 -13.94
N ILE A 52 18.24 5.23 -13.69
CA ILE A 52 19.55 5.85 -13.51
C ILE A 52 20.45 5.51 -14.70
N GLU A 53 20.94 6.54 -15.36
CA GLU A 53 21.86 6.42 -16.49
C GLU A 53 23.28 6.04 -16.02
N PRO A 54 24.14 5.48 -16.89
CA PRO A 54 25.46 4.97 -16.47
C PRO A 54 26.39 6.02 -15.83
N ASP A 55 26.36 7.25 -16.33
CA ASP A 55 27.14 8.38 -15.81
C ASP A 55 26.62 8.89 -14.48
N GLU A 56 25.30 8.97 -14.31
CA GLU A 56 24.64 9.25 -13.03
C GLU A 56 24.99 8.19 -11.99
N LEU A 57 24.93 6.90 -12.34
CA LEU A 57 25.31 5.81 -11.45
C LEU A 57 26.77 5.94 -11.00
N SER A 58 27.67 6.29 -11.92
CA SER A 58 29.07 6.53 -11.59
C SER A 58 29.21 7.70 -10.61
N ALA A 59 28.46 8.79 -10.81
CA ALA A 59 28.46 9.93 -9.92
C ALA A 59 27.87 9.60 -8.53
N VAL A 60 26.77 8.84 -8.46
CA VAL A 60 26.19 8.37 -7.18
C VAL A 60 27.18 7.48 -6.43
N ASN A 61 27.78 6.51 -7.12
CA ASN A 61 28.81 5.63 -6.55
C ASN A 61 29.98 6.42 -5.98
N GLN A 62 30.45 7.45 -6.71
CA GLN A 62 31.56 8.29 -6.26
C GLN A 62 31.19 9.23 -5.10
N ARG A 63 30.01 9.86 -5.15
CA ARG A 63 29.58 10.87 -4.16
C ARG A 63 29.18 10.25 -2.83
N PHE A 64 28.62 9.05 -2.84
CA PHE A 64 28.04 8.39 -1.68
C PHE A 64 28.72 7.07 -1.30
N ASP A 65 29.82 6.71 -1.98
CA ASP A 65 30.62 5.49 -1.72
C ASP A 65 29.77 4.20 -1.70
N VAL A 66 28.85 4.08 -2.66
CA VAL A 66 27.86 2.99 -2.68
C VAL A 66 28.46 1.67 -3.14
N GLY A 67 29.41 1.70 -4.08
CA GLY A 67 30.05 0.50 -4.64
C GLY A 67 29.10 -0.40 -5.44
N PHE A 68 28.07 0.17 -6.07
CA PHE A 68 27.11 -0.56 -6.89
C PHE A 68 27.71 -0.92 -8.26
N ASP A 69 28.02 -2.20 -8.47
CA ASP A 69 28.58 -2.71 -9.72
C ASP A 69 27.52 -3.49 -10.51
N ARG A 70 26.94 -2.84 -11.52
CA ARG A 70 25.98 -3.48 -12.44
C ARG A 70 26.66 -4.34 -13.50
N ASP A 71 27.90 -4.00 -13.89
CA ASP A 71 28.58 -4.60 -15.04
C ASP A 71 29.11 -6.00 -14.68
N GLY A 72 29.31 -6.26 -13.39
CA GLY A 72 29.64 -7.58 -12.86
C GLY A 72 28.53 -8.63 -12.95
N LEU A 73 27.30 -8.27 -13.34
CA LEU A 73 26.15 -9.20 -13.36
C LEU A 73 26.07 -10.09 -14.62
N ASP A 74 26.76 -9.74 -15.71
CA ASP A 74 26.73 -10.47 -17.00
C ASP A 74 25.30 -10.81 -17.49
N LEU A 75 24.38 -9.84 -17.39
CA LEU A 75 23.00 -9.97 -17.88
C LEU A 75 22.75 -9.05 -19.07
N PRO A 76 21.97 -9.48 -20.08
CA PRO A 76 21.88 -8.79 -21.36
C PRO A 76 21.04 -7.51 -21.35
N GLU A 77 20.03 -7.41 -20.47
CA GLU A 77 19.12 -6.25 -20.41
C GLU A 77 18.84 -5.89 -18.95
N ILE A 78 19.65 -4.99 -18.39
CA ILE A 78 19.49 -4.44 -17.05
C ILE A 78 19.12 -2.97 -17.13
N GLU A 79 18.11 -2.57 -16.37
CA GLU A 79 17.85 -1.17 -16.03
C GLU A 79 18.29 -0.92 -14.57
N VAL A 80 18.94 0.20 -14.29
CA VAL A 80 19.27 0.57 -12.90
C VAL A 80 18.22 1.53 -12.41
N CYS A 81 17.63 1.25 -11.26
CA CYS A 81 16.62 2.11 -10.66
C CYS A 81 17.05 2.60 -9.28
N LEU A 82 16.72 3.83 -8.96
CA LEU A 82 16.85 4.43 -7.63
C LEU A 82 15.45 4.66 -7.05
N GLU A 83 15.27 4.31 -5.79
CA GLU A 83 14.10 4.70 -5.00
C GLU A 83 14.54 5.13 -3.61
N ARG A 84 13.80 6.07 -3.01
CA ARG A 84 13.95 6.37 -1.59
C ARG A 84 13.33 5.23 -0.79
N GLU A 85 14.03 4.74 0.22
CA GLU A 85 13.50 3.70 1.09
C GLU A 85 12.30 4.29 1.86
N PRO A 86 11.08 3.76 1.67
CA PRO A 86 9.90 4.32 2.30
C PRO A 86 10.00 4.16 3.81
N LYS A 87 9.64 5.24 4.53
CA LYS A 87 9.52 5.23 6.00
C LYS A 87 8.20 4.56 6.38
N GLY A 88 8.21 3.67 7.37
CA GLY A 88 7.00 3.01 7.87
C GLY A 88 6.66 1.69 7.15
N ARG A 89 5.38 1.51 6.80
CA ARG A 89 4.83 0.33 6.10
C ARG A 89 5.43 0.16 4.70
N SER A 90 6.51 -0.59 4.64
CA SER A 90 7.07 -1.08 3.38
C SER A 90 6.76 -2.55 3.19
N ILE A 91 6.29 -2.92 1.99
CA ILE A 91 6.21 -4.33 1.55
C ILE A 91 7.58 -5.02 1.57
N ARG A 92 8.67 -4.24 1.57
CA ARG A 92 10.04 -4.75 1.70
C ARG A 92 10.35 -5.31 3.09
N ASN A 93 9.53 -5.01 4.11
CA ASN A 93 9.68 -5.54 5.47
C ASN A 93 8.95 -6.88 5.67
N VAL A 94 8.28 -7.38 4.64
CA VAL A 94 7.59 -8.67 4.68
C VAL A 94 8.62 -9.79 4.59
N PRO A 95 8.53 -10.87 5.41
CA PRO A 95 9.52 -11.95 5.43
C PRO A 95 9.47 -12.87 4.20
N TYR A 96 8.73 -12.50 3.17
CA TYR A 96 8.62 -13.20 1.91
C TYR A 96 8.29 -12.23 0.77
N LEU A 97 8.48 -12.68 -0.46
CA LEU A 97 8.32 -11.87 -1.67
C LEU A 97 6.82 -11.73 -2.03
N VAL A 98 6.16 -10.74 -1.42
CA VAL A 98 4.76 -10.37 -1.68
C VAL A 98 4.68 -9.14 -2.58
N HIS A 99 4.13 -9.30 -3.79
CA HIS A 99 3.93 -8.16 -4.71
C HIS A 99 5.21 -7.33 -4.98
N THR A 100 6.40 -7.96 -4.92
CA THR A 100 7.71 -7.30 -4.93
C THR A 100 8.36 -7.22 -6.31
N ARG A 101 7.59 -7.34 -7.41
CA ARG A 101 8.13 -7.49 -8.78
C ARG A 101 8.93 -8.79 -8.97
N PHE A 102 8.67 -9.81 -8.16
CA PHE A 102 9.25 -11.16 -8.31
C PHE A 102 8.23 -12.17 -8.86
N GLU A 103 7.10 -11.72 -9.37
CA GLU A 103 6.01 -12.59 -9.80
C GLU A 103 6.46 -13.58 -10.86
N LEU A 104 7.14 -13.11 -11.92
CA LEU A 104 7.60 -13.97 -13.01
C LEU A 104 8.58 -15.05 -12.54
N PRO A 105 9.72 -14.73 -11.89
CA PRO A 105 10.66 -15.77 -11.44
C PRO A 105 10.00 -16.73 -10.45
N LEU A 106 9.16 -16.25 -9.51
CA LEU A 106 8.45 -17.14 -8.58
C LEU A 106 7.45 -18.06 -9.28
N MET A 107 6.82 -17.62 -10.37
CA MET A 107 5.99 -18.48 -11.20
C MET A 107 6.83 -19.53 -11.93
N LEU A 108 7.96 -19.15 -12.52
CA LEU A 108 8.87 -20.08 -13.21
C LEU A 108 9.45 -21.14 -12.25
N GLU A 109 9.68 -20.79 -10.98
CA GLU A 109 10.05 -21.72 -9.90
C GLU A 109 8.86 -22.57 -9.41
N GLY A 110 7.64 -22.27 -9.83
CA GLY A 110 6.42 -22.93 -9.39
C GLY A 110 5.97 -22.57 -7.98
N ARG A 111 6.58 -21.56 -7.33
CA ARG A 111 6.22 -21.11 -5.98
C ARG A 111 5.02 -20.18 -5.96
N LYS A 112 4.87 -19.34 -7.00
CA LYS A 112 3.67 -18.56 -7.25
C LYS A 112 2.85 -19.24 -8.35
N LYS A 113 1.53 -19.32 -8.19
CA LYS A 113 0.64 -20.06 -9.11
C LYS A 113 -0.16 -19.15 -10.04
N LEU A 114 -0.35 -17.91 -9.61
CA LEU A 114 -1.09 -16.88 -10.32
C LEU A 114 -0.38 -15.54 -10.14
N ALA A 115 -0.31 -14.72 -11.18
CA ALA A 115 0.02 -13.30 -11.10
C ALA A 115 -1.16 -12.49 -11.67
N ARG A 116 -1.39 -11.33 -11.07
CA ARG A 116 -2.37 -10.33 -11.50
C ARG A 116 -1.61 -9.02 -11.65
N LEU A 117 -1.72 -8.40 -12.82
CA LEU A 117 -1.12 -7.10 -13.11
C LEU A 117 -2.21 -6.14 -13.57
N THR A 118 -2.33 -5.01 -12.89
CA THR A 118 -3.25 -3.92 -13.29
C THR A 118 -2.49 -2.93 -14.16
N ASN A 119 -3.01 -2.66 -15.35
CA ASN A 119 -2.44 -1.74 -16.34
C ASN A 119 -0.92 -1.93 -16.52
N PRO A 120 -0.42 -3.17 -16.78
CA PRO A 120 1.01 -3.41 -16.90
C PRO A 120 1.60 -2.62 -18.08
N ASP A 121 2.83 -2.14 -17.89
CA ASP A 121 3.64 -1.58 -18.97
C ASP A 121 3.87 -2.64 -20.07
N PRO A 122 3.90 -2.26 -21.37
CA PRO A 122 4.12 -3.21 -22.46
C PRO A 122 5.40 -4.06 -22.33
N ARG A 123 6.48 -3.54 -21.73
CA ARG A 123 7.72 -4.32 -21.51
C ARG A 123 7.51 -5.38 -20.43
N GLN A 124 6.78 -5.05 -19.35
CA GLN A 124 6.38 -6.01 -18.32
C GLN A 124 5.58 -7.16 -18.93
N GLU A 125 4.56 -6.82 -19.69
CA GLU A 125 3.69 -7.79 -20.33
C GLU A 125 4.47 -8.68 -21.32
N ALA A 126 5.35 -8.08 -22.13
CA ALA A 126 6.20 -8.83 -23.05
C ALA A 126 7.13 -9.83 -22.35
N ALA A 127 7.65 -9.51 -21.16
CA ALA A 127 8.48 -10.43 -20.39
C ALA A 127 7.72 -11.72 -20.01
N PHE A 128 6.45 -11.60 -19.60
CA PHE A 128 5.60 -12.76 -19.32
C PHE A 128 5.15 -13.48 -20.60
N ASP A 129 4.80 -12.74 -21.66
CA ASP A 129 4.32 -13.30 -22.92
C ASP A 129 5.32 -14.25 -23.58
N ARG A 130 6.62 -13.99 -23.43
CA ARG A 130 7.68 -14.93 -23.87
C ARG A 130 7.50 -16.33 -23.28
N TRP A 131 6.95 -16.45 -22.08
CA TRP A 131 6.69 -17.72 -21.40
C TRP A 131 5.30 -18.29 -21.70
N VAL A 132 4.36 -17.45 -22.11
CA VAL A 132 3.08 -17.88 -22.70
C VAL A 132 3.33 -18.55 -24.06
N ASP A 133 4.15 -17.93 -24.92
CA ASP A 133 4.50 -18.46 -26.24
C ASP A 133 5.24 -19.81 -26.16
N LYS A 134 6.03 -20.00 -25.09
CA LYS A 134 6.69 -21.28 -24.78
C LYS A 134 5.76 -22.33 -24.18
N GLY A 135 4.49 -21.99 -23.93
CA GLY A 135 3.52 -22.89 -23.32
C GLY A 135 3.77 -23.18 -21.84
N VAL A 136 4.53 -22.33 -21.13
CA VAL A 136 4.77 -22.46 -19.68
C VAL A 136 3.67 -21.76 -18.89
N LEU A 137 3.23 -20.59 -19.38
CA LEU A 137 2.18 -19.78 -18.76
C LEU A 137 0.92 -19.77 -19.61
N HIS A 138 -0.21 -19.52 -18.96
CA HIS A 138 -1.49 -19.14 -19.56
C HIS A 138 -1.80 -17.70 -19.22
N LYS A 139 -2.35 -16.96 -20.18
CA LYS A 139 -2.69 -15.55 -20.02
C LYS A 139 -4.18 -15.32 -20.27
N GLU A 140 -4.80 -14.50 -19.44
CA GLU A 140 -6.12 -13.93 -19.69
C GLU A 140 -6.08 -12.42 -19.45
N VAL A 141 -6.80 -11.69 -20.30
CA VAL A 141 -6.91 -10.23 -20.20
C VAL A 141 -8.37 -9.90 -19.93
N LEU A 142 -8.61 -9.20 -18.84
CA LEU A 142 -9.90 -8.64 -18.49
C LEU A 142 -9.80 -7.13 -18.56
N VAL A 143 -10.78 -6.50 -19.21
CA VAL A 143 -10.88 -5.06 -19.29
C VAL A 143 -12.20 -4.67 -18.64
N GLU A 144 -12.11 -3.98 -17.51
CA GLU A 144 -13.28 -3.42 -16.85
C GLU A 144 -13.43 -1.96 -17.28
N PRO A 145 -14.47 -1.61 -18.07
CA PRO A 145 -14.67 -0.25 -18.51
C PRO A 145 -15.02 0.65 -17.32
N VAL A 146 -14.46 1.87 -17.29
CA VAL A 146 -14.86 2.84 -16.26
C VAL A 146 -16.34 3.18 -16.46
N PRO A 147 -17.19 3.07 -15.42
CA PRO A 147 -18.58 3.49 -15.49
C PRO A 147 -18.71 4.94 -15.95
N GLU A 148 -19.65 5.22 -16.86
CA GLU A 148 -19.87 6.56 -17.42
C GLU A 148 -20.05 7.63 -16.33
N SER A 149 -20.69 7.26 -15.22
CA SER A 149 -20.93 8.13 -14.06
C SER A 149 -19.65 8.55 -13.33
N LEU A 150 -18.56 7.78 -13.46
CA LEU A 150 -17.28 8.07 -12.82
C LEU A 150 -16.31 8.85 -13.72
N ARG A 151 -16.54 8.86 -15.05
CA ARG A 151 -15.68 9.56 -16.01
C ARG A 151 -15.42 11.04 -15.70
N PRO A 152 -16.39 11.85 -15.24
CA PRO A 152 -16.14 13.26 -14.90
C PRO A 152 -15.18 13.46 -13.72
N TYR A 153 -14.91 12.41 -12.95
CA TYR A 153 -14.06 12.46 -11.75
C TYR A 153 -12.69 11.80 -11.95
N LEU A 154 -12.39 11.30 -13.15
CA LEU A 154 -11.09 10.72 -13.46
C LEU A 154 -10.03 11.81 -13.59
N MET A 155 -8.83 11.53 -13.07
CA MET A 155 -7.67 12.41 -13.25
C MET A 155 -7.20 12.45 -14.71
N ASP A 156 -7.28 11.32 -15.42
CA ASP A 156 -7.04 11.25 -16.87
C ASP A 156 -8.38 11.08 -17.62
N PRO A 157 -8.82 12.09 -18.40
CA PRO A 157 -10.04 12.02 -19.20
C PRO A 157 -10.01 10.91 -20.28
N ASN A 158 -8.84 10.38 -20.63
CA ASN A 158 -8.67 9.30 -21.59
C ASN A 158 -8.62 7.91 -20.94
N HIS A 159 -8.68 7.82 -19.61
CA HIS A 159 -8.72 6.54 -18.91
C HIS A 159 -10.09 5.88 -19.14
N THR A 160 -10.12 4.87 -20.01
CA THR A 160 -11.38 4.25 -20.48
C THR A 160 -11.74 2.96 -19.74
N GLY A 161 -10.79 2.36 -19.02
CA GLY A 161 -10.98 1.13 -18.26
C GLY A 161 -9.69 0.69 -17.59
N ASP A 162 -9.83 -0.10 -16.52
CA ASP A 162 -8.71 -0.81 -15.93
C ASP A 162 -8.52 -2.15 -16.63
N ARG A 163 -7.28 -2.39 -17.06
CA ARG A 163 -6.87 -3.61 -17.74
C ARG A 163 -6.18 -4.51 -16.75
N GLU A 164 -6.84 -5.59 -16.40
CA GLU A 164 -6.32 -6.65 -15.55
C GLU A 164 -5.76 -7.78 -16.40
N VAL A 165 -4.47 -8.04 -16.26
CA VAL A 165 -3.78 -9.13 -16.95
C VAL A 165 -3.43 -10.21 -15.95
N TYR A 166 -3.98 -11.39 -16.17
CA TYR A 166 -3.72 -12.56 -15.35
C TYR A 166 -2.77 -13.51 -16.05
N TYR A 167 -1.81 -14.03 -15.30
CA TYR A 167 -0.96 -15.13 -15.72
C TYR A 167 -1.10 -16.28 -14.73
N ALA A 168 -1.38 -17.48 -15.21
CA ALA A 168 -1.37 -18.71 -14.42
C ALA A 168 -0.34 -19.69 -14.98
N LEU A 169 0.18 -20.58 -14.15
CA LEU A 169 0.93 -21.73 -14.67
C LEU A 169 -0.01 -22.62 -15.49
N LYS A 170 0.52 -23.29 -16.52
CA LYS A 170 -0.26 -24.30 -17.24
C LYS A 170 -0.75 -25.40 -16.29
N GLY A 171 -2.04 -25.71 -16.35
CA GLY A 171 -2.75 -26.60 -15.43
C GLY A 171 -3.32 -25.90 -14.18
N GLU A 172 -2.99 -24.63 -13.94
CA GLU A 172 -3.50 -23.82 -12.83
C GLU A 172 -4.46 -22.72 -13.29
N GLU A 173 -4.95 -22.78 -14.54
CA GLU A 173 -5.79 -21.76 -15.17
C GLU A 173 -7.09 -21.52 -14.40
N TRP A 174 -7.59 -22.54 -13.69
CA TRP A 174 -8.78 -22.47 -12.84
C TRP A 174 -8.72 -21.36 -11.78
N ARG A 175 -7.52 -20.89 -11.42
CA ARG A 175 -7.32 -19.80 -10.46
C ARG A 175 -7.81 -18.46 -10.96
N ILE A 176 -7.78 -18.22 -12.28
CA ILE A 176 -8.21 -16.95 -12.89
C ILE A 176 -9.72 -16.73 -12.69
N PRO A 177 -10.63 -17.63 -13.12
CA PRO A 177 -12.05 -17.47 -12.86
C PRO A 177 -12.38 -17.49 -11.36
N ALA A 178 -11.63 -18.24 -10.54
CA ALA A 178 -11.79 -18.20 -9.09
C ALA A 178 -11.44 -16.83 -8.49
N MET A 179 -10.37 -16.18 -8.97
CA MET A 179 -9.98 -14.83 -8.56
C MET A 179 -11.05 -13.81 -8.97
N ASN A 180 -11.55 -13.89 -10.19
CA ASN A 180 -12.62 -13.02 -10.66
C ASN A 180 -13.89 -13.18 -9.82
N LEU A 181 -14.27 -14.41 -9.47
CA LEU A 181 -15.40 -14.67 -8.56
C LEU A 181 -15.17 -14.07 -7.17
N LEU A 182 -13.96 -14.18 -6.63
CA LEU A 182 -13.60 -13.63 -5.33
C LEU A 182 -13.75 -12.10 -5.30
N TRP A 183 -13.19 -11.41 -6.31
CA TRP A 183 -13.26 -9.96 -6.42
C TRP A 183 -14.68 -9.45 -6.66
N ASN A 184 -15.46 -10.15 -7.49
CA ASN A 184 -16.89 -9.82 -7.71
C ASN A 184 -17.76 -10.02 -6.45
N ALA A 185 -17.36 -10.91 -5.55
CA ALA A 185 -18.06 -11.13 -4.28
C ALA A 185 -17.64 -10.14 -3.18
N GLY A 186 -16.59 -9.34 -3.40
CA GLY A 186 -15.79 -8.64 -2.38
C GLY A 186 -16.45 -7.50 -1.59
N VAL A 187 -17.78 -7.43 -1.51
CA VAL A 187 -18.45 -6.45 -0.64
C VAL A 187 -18.11 -6.76 0.82
N GLY A 188 -17.32 -5.90 1.45
CA GLY A 188 -16.86 -6.10 2.84
C GLY A 188 -15.62 -6.98 2.97
N TRP A 189 -14.65 -6.77 2.07
CA TRP A 189 -13.31 -7.36 2.11
C TRP A 189 -12.73 -7.41 3.54
N ASN A 190 -12.19 -8.58 3.93
CA ASN A 190 -11.69 -8.88 5.27
C ASN A 190 -10.61 -9.98 5.19
N GLU A 191 -10.09 -10.43 6.34
CA GLU A 191 -9.00 -11.43 6.43
C GLU A 191 -9.29 -12.74 5.71
N HIS A 192 -10.56 -13.14 5.61
CA HIS A 192 -10.92 -14.37 4.90
C HIS A 192 -10.77 -14.18 3.39
N PHE A 193 -11.20 -13.04 2.86
CA PHE A 193 -11.01 -12.70 1.45
C PHE A 193 -9.52 -12.58 1.10
N GLU A 194 -8.74 -11.91 1.94
CA GLU A 194 -7.28 -11.81 1.80
C GLU A 194 -6.61 -13.18 1.81
N ARG A 195 -7.02 -14.07 2.72
CA ARG A 195 -6.48 -15.44 2.76
C ARG A 195 -6.82 -16.21 1.47
N LEU A 196 -8.05 -16.08 0.98
CA LEU A 196 -8.48 -16.74 -0.25
C LEU A 196 -7.71 -16.19 -1.45
N GLU A 197 -7.50 -14.87 -1.52
CA GLU A 197 -6.70 -14.24 -2.55
C GLU A 197 -5.26 -14.74 -2.50
N GLY A 198 -4.64 -14.75 -1.31
CA GLY A 198 -3.29 -15.24 -1.13
C GLY A 198 -3.14 -16.72 -1.49
N MET A 199 -4.12 -17.56 -1.15
CA MET A 199 -4.19 -18.96 -1.58
C MET A 199 -4.24 -19.10 -3.11
N LEU A 200 -5.00 -18.23 -3.79
CA LEU A 200 -5.08 -18.22 -5.25
C LEU A 200 -3.75 -17.80 -5.88
N PHE A 201 -3.04 -16.83 -5.30
CA PHE A 201 -1.67 -16.52 -5.69
C PHE A 201 -0.67 -17.66 -5.44
N GLY A 202 -0.98 -18.56 -4.51
CA GLY A 202 -0.14 -19.70 -4.14
C GLY A 202 0.65 -19.51 -2.85
N TYR A 203 0.33 -18.49 -2.05
CA TYR A 203 0.97 -18.30 -0.74
C TYR A 203 0.58 -19.40 0.25
N GLU A 204 1.56 -19.82 1.04
CA GLU A 204 1.41 -20.80 2.09
C GLU A 204 0.60 -20.25 3.28
N ASN A 205 0.09 -21.15 4.12
CA ASN A 205 -0.73 -20.77 5.28
C ASN A 205 -0.04 -19.76 6.19
N TRP A 206 1.25 -19.98 6.51
CA TRP A 206 1.99 -19.09 7.40
C TRP A 206 2.20 -17.70 6.79
N GLN A 207 2.33 -17.60 5.45
CA GLN A 207 2.46 -16.31 4.75
C GLN A 207 1.17 -15.52 4.88
N ASN A 208 0.01 -16.17 4.64
CA ASN A 208 -1.30 -15.56 4.83
C ASN A 208 -1.58 -15.20 6.29
N ASP A 209 -1.18 -16.06 7.24
CA ASP A 209 -1.31 -15.80 8.69
C ASP A 209 -0.46 -14.60 9.10
N TRP A 210 0.78 -14.52 8.62
CA TRP A 210 1.67 -13.39 8.86
C TRP A 210 1.09 -12.10 8.26
N TRP A 211 0.61 -12.13 7.01
CA TRP A 211 0.02 -10.97 6.33
C TRP A 211 -1.16 -10.40 7.11
N ASN A 212 -2.09 -11.27 7.51
CA ASN A 212 -3.24 -10.89 8.32
C ASN A 212 -2.80 -10.35 9.69
N ALA A 213 -1.85 -10.98 10.37
CA ALA A 213 -1.34 -10.51 11.65
C ALA A 213 -0.67 -9.13 11.52
N HIS A 214 0.15 -8.95 10.49
CA HIS A 214 0.85 -7.70 10.20
C HIS A 214 -0.15 -6.54 9.98
N TRP A 215 -1.18 -6.74 9.16
CA TRP A 215 -2.20 -5.72 8.93
C TRP A 215 -3.12 -5.47 10.13
N ASN A 216 -3.36 -6.50 10.95
CA ASN A 216 -4.05 -6.35 12.23
C ASN A 216 -3.28 -5.45 13.19
N GLU A 217 -2.00 -5.74 13.39
CA GLU A 217 -1.12 -4.94 14.25
C GLU A 217 -1.02 -3.49 13.75
N LYS A 218 -0.70 -3.32 12.46
CA LYS A 218 -0.40 -2.00 11.90
C LYS A 218 -1.63 -1.15 11.66
N SER A 219 -2.72 -1.73 11.17
CA SER A 219 -3.88 -0.94 10.71
C SER A 219 -5.17 -1.21 11.48
N GLY A 220 -5.20 -2.18 12.40
CA GLY A 220 -6.45 -2.63 13.03
C GLY A 220 -7.22 -3.63 12.17
N GLY A 221 -6.55 -4.25 11.18
CA GLY A 221 -7.06 -5.36 10.38
C GLY A 221 -7.43 -4.98 8.95
N ILE A 222 -7.83 -5.94 8.13
CA ILE A 222 -7.96 -5.72 6.69
C ILE A 222 -9.36 -5.23 6.29
N GLY A 223 -9.43 -4.34 5.30
CA GLY A 223 -10.66 -3.77 4.77
C GLY A 223 -11.12 -2.51 5.51
N GLY A 224 -11.66 -1.57 4.74
CA GLY A 224 -12.10 -0.26 5.23
C GLY A 224 -10.95 0.72 5.47
N ILE A 225 -11.31 1.99 5.62
CA ILE A 225 -10.37 3.10 5.85
C ILE A 225 -10.33 3.42 7.33
N ALA A 226 -9.12 3.65 7.84
CA ALA A 226 -8.88 4.02 9.22
C ALA A 226 -9.18 5.51 9.43
N PHE A 227 -9.95 5.78 10.48
CA PHE A 227 -10.29 7.11 10.94
C PHE A 227 -9.90 7.26 12.41
N PHE A 228 -9.60 8.49 12.81
CA PHE A 228 -9.11 8.82 14.13
C PHE A 228 -9.95 9.91 14.74
N CYS A 229 -10.26 9.78 16.03
CA CYS A 229 -10.90 10.84 16.82
C CYS A 229 -10.33 10.85 18.24
N ALA A 230 -10.20 12.04 18.81
CA ALA A 230 -9.76 12.23 20.18
C ALA A 230 -10.94 12.02 21.14
N VAL A 231 -10.70 11.33 22.26
CA VAL A 231 -11.71 11.05 23.28
C VAL A 231 -11.25 11.52 24.66
N ASP A 232 -12.20 12.02 25.45
CA ASP A 232 -11.95 12.38 26.85
C ASP A 232 -12.06 11.17 27.80
N ALA A 233 -11.85 11.40 29.10
CA ALA A 233 -11.84 10.34 30.10
C ALA A 233 -13.20 9.66 30.31
N GLU A 234 -14.30 10.40 30.18
CA GLU A 234 -15.65 9.83 30.35
C GLU A 234 -16.01 8.97 29.13
N GLU A 235 -15.72 9.51 27.95
CA GLU A 235 -15.84 8.85 26.66
C GLU A 235 -15.04 7.54 26.61
N LEU A 236 -13.75 7.57 26.96
CA LEU A 236 -12.88 6.40 27.00
C LEU A 236 -13.39 5.33 27.96
N ARG A 237 -13.80 5.72 29.17
CA ARG A 237 -14.33 4.79 30.17
C ARG A 237 -15.60 4.09 29.67
N TRP A 238 -16.45 4.81 28.94
CA TRP A 238 -17.63 4.20 28.34
C TRP A 238 -17.27 3.23 27.22
N MET A 239 -16.30 3.59 26.37
CA MET A 239 -15.81 2.68 25.34
C MET A 239 -15.27 1.39 25.95
N GLU A 240 -14.53 1.47 27.07
CA GLU A 240 -14.07 0.30 27.83
C GLU A 240 -15.25 -0.56 28.32
N LEU A 241 -16.29 0.05 28.89
CA LEU A 241 -17.51 -0.65 29.31
C LEU A 241 -18.30 -1.27 28.15
N ALA A 242 -18.30 -0.62 26.99
CA ALA A 242 -18.91 -1.11 25.76
C ALA A 242 -18.07 -2.18 25.05
N GLY A 243 -16.88 -2.51 25.58
CA GLY A 243 -15.93 -3.45 24.98
C GLY A 243 -15.42 -2.97 23.61
N PHE A 244 -15.28 -1.65 23.45
CA PHE A 244 -14.79 -0.98 22.25
C PHE A 244 -15.58 -1.26 20.97
N LYS A 245 -16.86 -1.61 21.08
CA LYS A 245 -17.71 -1.91 19.90
C LYS A 245 -18.32 -0.67 19.25
N ALA A 246 -18.11 0.50 19.84
CA ALA A 246 -18.78 1.73 19.44
C ALA A 246 -17.98 2.95 19.91
N LEU A 247 -18.12 4.05 19.19
CA LEU A 247 -17.79 5.40 19.64
C LEU A 247 -18.87 5.90 20.62
N PRO A 248 -18.51 6.75 21.60
CA PRO A 248 -19.41 7.24 22.63
C PRO A 248 -20.53 8.11 22.04
N PRO A 249 -21.82 7.77 22.25
CA PRO A 249 -22.94 8.55 21.69
C PRO A 249 -23.34 9.76 22.54
N PHE A 250 -22.51 10.15 23.50
CA PHE A 250 -22.71 11.25 24.44
C PHE A 250 -21.38 11.97 24.70
N GLY A 251 -21.35 12.95 25.59
CA GLY A 251 -20.14 13.74 25.85
C GLY A 251 -20.14 14.99 24.99
N ARG A 252 -19.23 15.11 24.03
CA ARG A 252 -19.08 16.32 23.19
C ARG A 252 -20.25 16.52 22.23
N ALA A 253 -20.52 17.76 21.85
CA ALA A 253 -21.57 18.07 20.87
C ALA A 253 -21.17 17.63 19.45
N GLU A 254 -19.87 17.73 19.15
CA GLU A 254 -19.25 17.36 17.89
C GLU A 254 -17.91 16.68 18.16
N ILE A 255 -17.53 15.73 17.32
CA ILE A 255 -16.20 15.10 17.32
C ILE A 255 -15.48 15.40 16.01
N GLN A 256 -14.19 15.64 16.11
CA GLN A 256 -13.31 15.76 14.94
C GLN A 256 -12.80 14.40 14.53
N ILE A 257 -12.91 14.13 13.23
CA ILE A 257 -12.46 12.88 12.62
C ILE A 257 -11.43 13.20 11.53
N HIS A 258 -10.35 12.42 11.49
CA HIS A 258 -9.29 12.52 10.49
C HIS A 258 -8.98 11.16 9.88
N ALA A 259 -8.56 11.15 8.62
CA ALA A 259 -7.90 10.00 8.00
C ALA A 259 -6.39 10.26 8.05
N LEU A 260 -5.74 9.77 9.11
CA LEU A 260 -4.30 9.90 9.32
C LEU A 260 -3.58 8.67 8.79
N ASP A 261 -2.31 8.85 8.40
CA ASP A 261 -1.41 7.71 8.23
C ASP A 261 -1.19 7.04 9.60
N PRO A 262 -1.56 5.76 9.79
CA PRO A 262 -1.40 5.12 11.09
C PRO A 262 0.07 4.82 11.46
N ASP A 263 1.04 5.05 10.57
CA ASP A 263 2.47 5.02 10.90
C ASP A 263 3.05 6.40 11.27
N ASP A 264 2.31 7.48 11.06
CA ASP A 264 2.75 8.83 11.44
C ASP A 264 2.41 9.10 12.92
N GLU A 265 3.22 8.54 13.82
CA GLU A 265 3.10 8.77 15.26
C GLU A 265 3.15 10.26 15.63
N THR A 266 3.87 11.08 14.84
CA THR A 266 3.99 12.52 15.10
C THR A 266 2.69 13.24 14.77
N ALA A 267 2.06 12.92 13.64
CA ALA A 267 0.74 13.45 13.28
C ALA A 267 -0.32 12.99 14.27
N MET A 268 -0.31 11.71 14.67
CA MET A 268 -1.25 11.19 15.68
C MET A 268 -1.07 11.86 17.05
N ALA A 269 0.17 12.05 17.50
CA ALA A 269 0.46 12.74 18.76
C ALA A 269 0.08 14.22 18.71
N SER A 270 0.34 14.90 17.58
CA SER A 270 -0.05 16.29 17.36
C SER A 270 -1.57 16.44 17.41
N PHE A 271 -2.31 15.57 16.73
CA PHE A 271 -3.77 15.57 16.74
C PHE A 271 -4.34 15.34 18.16
N LEU A 272 -3.76 14.41 18.93
CA LEU A 272 -4.15 14.22 20.35
C LEU A 272 -3.82 15.45 21.22
N ALA A 273 -2.77 16.21 20.89
CA ALA A 273 -2.34 17.39 21.63
C ALA A 273 -3.19 18.63 21.34
N GLU A 274 -3.79 18.74 20.15
CA GLU A 274 -4.69 19.84 19.77
C GLU A 274 -5.92 19.95 20.69
N ASP A 275 -6.35 18.82 21.25
CA ASP A 275 -7.44 18.77 22.21
C ASP A 275 -6.92 18.67 23.65
N GLY A 276 -7.00 19.78 24.38
CA GLY A 276 -6.59 19.86 25.77
C GLY A 276 -7.31 18.87 26.71
N ASN A 277 -8.53 18.46 26.39
CA ASN A 277 -9.34 17.57 27.22
C ASN A 277 -9.24 16.09 26.82
N ALA A 278 -8.65 15.80 25.65
CA ALA A 278 -8.49 14.43 25.20
C ALA A 278 -7.44 13.69 26.04
N VAL A 279 -7.77 12.45 26.39
CA VAL A 279 -6.87 11.54 27.11
C VAL A 279 -6.41 10.38 26.25
N ALA A 280 -7.08 10.14 25.12
CA ALA A 280 -6.71 9.07 24.20
C ALA A 280 -7.12 9.39 22.76
N LEU A 281 -6.44 8.72 21.83
CA LEU A 281 -6.78 8.72 20.41
C LEU A 281 -7.40 7.38 20.04
N ALA A 282 -8.63 7.41 19.55
CA ALA A 282 -9.39 6.25 19.11
C ALA A 282 -9.31 6.11 17.58
N ARG A 283 -8.98 4.91 17.10
CA ARG A 283 -8.99 4.51 15.69
C ARG A 283 -10.18 3.61 15.40
N PHE A 284 -10.89 3.86 14.32
CA PHE A 284 -12.01 3.02 13.87
C PHE A 284 -12.03 2.90 12.35
N LYS A 285 -12.80 1.94 11.81
CA LYS A 285 -12.85 1.66 10.37
C LYS A 285 -14.25 1.71 9.77
N LEU A 286 -14.36 2.34 8.61
CA LEU A 286 -15.58 2.39 7.79
C LEU A 286 -15.31 1.83 6.38
N SER A 287 -16.36 1.39 5.68
CA SER A 287 -16.24 1.09 4.24
C SER A 287 -16.02 2.35 3.41
N PHE A 288 -15.41 2.17 2.23
CA PHE A 288 -15.21 3.22 1.24
C PHE A 288 -16.51 3.92 0.84
N ASP A 289 -17.60 3.17 0.62
CA ASP A 289 -18.90 3.77 0.28
C ASP A 289 -19.42 4.68 1.39
N ARG A 290 -19.23 4.27 2.66
CA ARG A 290 -19.64 5.05 3.82
C ARG A 290 -18.76 6.26 4.03
N GLN A 291 -17.46 6.16 3.76
CA GLN A 291 -16.59 7.33 3.71
C GLN A 291 -17.13 8.34 2.70
N ARG A 292 -17.40 7.93 1.45
CA ARG A 292 -17.85 8.84 0.40
C ARG A 292 -19.18 9.52 0.73
N GLU A 293 -20.11 8.79 1.32
CA GLU A 293 -21.41 9.33 1.75
C GLU A 293 -21.30 10.28 2.94
N MET A 294 -20.37 10.00 3.87
CA MET A 294 -20.25 10.77 5.12
C MET A 294 -19.34 11.99 4.99
N LEU A 295 -18.39 11.98 4.05
CA LEU A 295 -17.25 12.90 4.02
C LEU A 295 -17.25 13.73 2.71
N GLU A 296 -18.32 14.47 2.45
CA GLU A 296 -18.34 15.50 1.40
C GLU A 296 -17.17 16.49 1.62
N GLY A 297 -16.17 16.52 0.72
CA GLY A 297 -15.06 17.47 0.77
C GLY A 297 -13.67 16.87 0.57
N ASN A 298 -12.70 17.28 1.41
CA ASN A 298 -11.29 16.87 1.36
C ASN A 298 -11.11 15.40 1.76
N ALA A 299 -10.14 14.68 1.18
CA ALA A 299 -9.90 13.25 1.38
C ALA A 299 -9.32 12.87 2.76
N THR A 300 -8.73 13.83 3.49
CA THR A 300 -7.97 13.57 4.74
C THR A 300 -8.59 14.19 6.00
N GLY A 301 -9.63 15.01 5.87
CA GLY A 301 -10.26 15.77 6.96
C GLY A 301 -9.62 17.13 7.20
N PRO A 302 -9.87 17.80 8.36
CA PRO A 302 -10.79 17.39 9.43
C PRO A 302 -12.25 17.36 8.99
N TRP A 303 -13.03 16.42 9.53
CA TRP A 303 -14.49 16.44 9.43
C TRP A 303 -15.14 16.53 10.80
N GLN A 304 -16.16 17.38 10.92
CA GLN A 304 -16.96 17.52 12.14
C GLN A 304 -18.16 16.60 12.08
N ILE A 305 -18.24 15.64 13.01
CA ILE A 305 -19.38 14.74 13.14
C ILE A 305 -20.17 15.13 14.38
N LYS A 306 -21.45 15.43 14.21
CA LYS A 306 -22.34 15.76 15.31
C LYS A 306 -22.68 14.53 16.14
N ARG A 307 -22.89 14.71 17.44
CA ARG A 307 -23.24 13.64 18.37
C ARG A 307 -24.42 12.79 17.87
N GLU A 308 -25.43 13.41 17.27
CA GLU A 308 -26.62 12.72 16.78
C GLU A 308 -26.33 11.77 15.61
N GLN A 309 -25.19 11.95 14.93
CA GLN A 309 -24.74 11.09 13.83
C GLN A 309 -23.92 9.89 14.31
N ILE A 310 -23.41 9.91 15.54
CA ILE A 310 -22.56 8.83 16.10
C ILE A 310 -23.28 7.47 16.13
N PRO A 311 -24.57 7.36 16.51
CA PRO A 311 -25.28 6.08 16.45
C PRO A 311 -25.34 5.47 15.04
N GLU A 312 -25.47 6.30 14.00
CA GLU A 312 -25.46 5.83 12.61
C GLU A 312 -24.05 5.39 12.20
N LEU A 313 -23.03 6.19 12.54
CA LEU A 313 -21.63 5.83 12.34
C LEU A 313 -21.29 4.47 12.97
N ASN A 314 -21.75 4.24 14.20
CA ASN A 314 -21.54 3.00 14.94
C ASN A 314 -22.15 1.76 14.25
N ARG A 315 -23.25 1.91 13.48
CA ARG A 315 -23.85 0.79 12.72
C ARG A 315 -22.99 0.35 11.53
N HIS A 316 -22.09 1.21 11.07
CA HIS A 316 -21.25 0.98 9.88
C HIS A 316 -19.80 0.69 10.22
N LEU A 317 -19.45 0.62 11.50
CA LEU A 317 -18.14 0.19 11.94
C LEU A 317 -17.84 -1.21 11.38
N LYS A 318 -16.70 -1.34 10.70
CA LYS A 318 -16.24 -2.62 10.19
C LYS A 318 -15.60 -3.47 11.27
N ARG A 319 -15.15 -2.85 12.37
CA ARG A 319 -14.36 -3.47 13.44
C ARG A 319 -14.61 -2.78 14.77
N GLN A 320 -14.05 -3.37 15.83
CA GLN A 320 -13.89 -2.69 17.11
C GLN A 320 -13.02 -1.44 16.95
N VAL A 321 -13.22 -0.51 17.87
CA VAL A 321 -12.46 0.73 17.96
C VAL A 321 -11.18 0.44 18.75
N ASP A 322 -10.02 0.83 18.21
CA ASP A 322 -8.73 0.66 18.88
C ASP A 322 -8.33 1.96 19.59
N ILE A 323 -7.67 1.86 20.73
CA ILE A 323 -6.97 3.00 21.33
C ILE A 323 -5.52 2.95 20.90
N VAL A 324 -5.09 3.88 20.04
CA VAL A 324 -3.75 3.88 19.43
C VAL A 324 -2.75 4.73 20.19
N LEU A 325 -3.22 5.74 20.93
CA LEU A 325 -2.40 6.57 21.81
C LEU A 325 -3.18 6.91 23.08
N ARG A 326 -2.48 6.96 24.21
CA ARG A 326 -2.98 7.51 25.48
C ARG A 326 -2.06 8.64 25.91
N ARG A 327 -2.63 9.75 26.36
CA ARG A 327 -1.86 10.81 27.02
C ARG A 327 -1.39 10.25 28.35
N SER A 328 -0.08 10.27 28.59
CA SER A 328 0.50 9.85 29.87
C SER A 328 -0.12 10.67 31.00
N GLU A 329 -0.64 10.03 32.03
CA GLU A 329 -0.99 10.70 33.28
C GLU A 329 0.32 11.21 33.88
N THR A 330 0.56 12.52 33.82
CA THR A 330 1.61 13.19 34.60
C THR A 330 1.26 13.29 36.05
#